data_AF-A0A9D2X464-F1
#
_entry.id   AF-A0A9D2X464-F1
#
_cell.length_a   1.000
_cell.length_b   1.000
_cell.length_c   1.000
_cell.angle_alpha   90.00
_cell.angle_beta   90.00
_cell.angle_gamma   90.00
#
_symmetry.space_group_name_H-M   'P 1'
#
loop_
_entity.id
_entity.type
_entity.pdbx_description
1 polymer ?
#
loop_
_entity_poly.entity_id
_entity_poly.type
_entity_poly.pdbx_seq_one_letter_code
_entity_poly.pdbx_strand_id
1 'polypeptide(L)'
;MEKSNNILQGFGIPYSALISIIFGMMLLSFPIGAFVVFNTDIGNEINFEYPVSGLDFFLTEAQYQIPIQFELGDAFVIIWSIFAVLFAVSMVGPKKNFISTITPALLHGKEQSENNYLVAAIKWFTVLILISAGITIVQEQFGIFTTPPVPQNNLIQFFDVMKAPLIEEFGFRVLLIGVPLFAMYSHRTSVRHFFKSLWNPNSNLNLSEKKKAIALVVIVAVFFGIAHIISGESWSDGKFAQATASGIIIGWAYIRHGLVSAIIIHWATNYFVFSYVYLVADLNSVSISNAFSHSMINTIEIMFIIAGALSSAIMIIKYQQSKTKSTLEI
;
A
#
# COMPACT_ATOMS: atom_id res chain seq x y z
N MET A 1 25.27 6.38 25.56
CA MET A 1 23.80 6.46 25.36
C MET A 1 23.34 7.82 24.83
N GLU A 2 23.82 8.96 25.37
CA GLU A 2 23.45 10.31 24.89
C GLU A 2 23.67 10.57 23.38
N LYS A 3 24.87 10.27 22.87
CA LYS A 3 25.21 10.50 21.45
C LYS A 3 24.31 9.72 20.47
N SER A 4 23.81 8.57 20.91
CA SER A 4 22.92 7.69 20.14
C SER A 4 21.47 8.20 20.11
N ASN A 5 21.01 8.82 21.21
CA ASN A 5 19.71 9.49 21.27
C ASN A 5 19.68 10.74 20.37
N ASN A 6 20.77 11.50 20.32
CA ASN A 6 20.86 12.70 19.47
C ASN A 6 20.78 12.35 17.97
N ILE A 7 21.39 11.23 17.56
CA ILE A 7 21.31 10.74 16.17
C ILE A 7 19.87 10.30 15.84
N LEU A 8 19.23 9.50 16.70
CA LEU A 8 17.83 9.08 16.52
C LEU A 8 16.86 10.27 16.47
N GLN A 9 17.09 11.31 17.28
CA GLN A 9 16.31 12.55 17.22
C GLN A 9 16.54 13.31 15.92
N GLY A 10 17.79 13.41 15.46
CA GLY A 10 18.16 14.06 14.20
C GLY A 10 17.50 13.44 12.97
N PHE A 11 17.30 12.12 12.95
CA PHE A 11 16.54 11.44 11.89
C PHE A 11 15.03 11.39 12.16
N GLY A 12 14.62 11.27 13.43
CA GLY A 12 13.23 11.07 13.84
C GLY A 12 12.33 12.28 13.59
N ILE A 13 12.81 13.49 13.83
CA ILE A 13 12.04 14.73 13.59
C ILE A 13 11.74 14.92 12.09
N PRO A 14 12.73 14.96 11.16
CA PRO A 14 12.46 15.15 9.74
C PRO A 14 11.61 14.01 9.17
N TYR A 15 11.83 12.78 9.62
CA TYR A 15 10.98 11.65 9.25
C TYR A 15 9.51 11.84 9.70
N SER A 16 9.28 12.33 10.92
CA SER A 16 7.92 12.64 11.42
C SER A 16 7.25 13.75 10.64
N ALA A 17 8.01 14.77 10.21
CA ALA A 17 7.51 15.85 9.37
C ALA A 17 7.07 15.30 8.00
N LEU A 18 7.90 14.45 7.37
CA LEU A 18 7.56 13.80 6.11
C LEU A 18 6.31 12.91 6.22
N ILE A 19 6.16 12.12 7.28
CA ILE A 19 4.92 11.35 7.49
C ILE A 19 3.70 12.26 7.55
N SER A 20 3.81 13.43 8.19
CA SER A 20 2.70 14.38 8.31
C SER A 20 2.33 14.98 6.95
N ILE A 21 3.32 15.30 6.11
CA ILE A 21 3.11 15.78 4.75
C ILE A 21 2.46 14.69 3.90
N ILE A 22 3.00 13.46 3.91
CA ILE A 22 2.45 12.32 3.16
C ILE A 22 1.02 12.03 3.61
N PHE A 23 0.73 12.10 4.92
CA PHE A 23 -0.63 12.00 5.44
C PHE A 23 -1.57 13.06 4.82
N GLY A 24 -1.15 14.32 4.80
CA GLY A 24 -1.92 15.40 4.18
C GLY A 24 -2.20 15.13 2.71
N MET A 25 -1.20 14.63 1.98
CA MET A 25 -1.36 14.26 0.57
C MET A 25 -2.28 13.05 0.36
N MET A 26 -2.19 12.02 1.21
CA MET A 26 -3.11 10.89 1.17
C MET A 26 -4.55 11.32 1.46
N LEU A 27 -4.76 12.29 2.36
CA LEU A 27 -6.09 12.82 2.61
C LEU A 27 -6.62 13.61 1.40
N LEU A 28 -5.77 14.43 0.77
CA LEU A 28 -6.13 15.21 -0.41
C LEU A 28 -6.36 14.36 -1.66
N SER A 29 -5.81 13.14 -1.74
CA SER A 29 -6.04 12.25 -2.89
C SER A 29 -7.49 11.80 -3.02
N PHE A 30 -8.24 11.74 -1.91
CA PHE A 30 -9.67 11.40 -1.94
C PHE A 30 -10.50 12.36 -2.82
N PRO A 31 -10.52 13.69 -2.54
CA PRO A 31 -11.22 14.64 -3.39
C PRO A 31 -10.55 14.80 -4.77
N ILE A 32 -9.23 14.64 -4.89
CA ILE A 32 -8.55 14.70 -6.19
C ILE A 32 -9.01 13.57 -7.11
N GLY A 33 -9.01 12.32 -6.66
CA GLY A 33 -9.46 11.20 -7.49
C GLY A 33 -10.94 11.27 -7.83
N ALA A 34 -11.79 11.80 -6.93
CA ALA A 34 -13.18 12.11 -7.26
C ALA A 34 -13.31 13.21 -8.32
N PHE A 35 -12.49 14.27 -8.22
CA PHE A 35 -12.43 15.29 -9.27
C PHE A 35 -12.03 14.70 -10.62
N VAL A 36 -10.98 13.86 -10.64
CA VAL A 36 -10.53 13.15 -11.85
C VAL A 36 -11.67 12.36 -12.48
N VAL A 37 -12.45 11.60 -11.72
CA VAL A 37 -13.54 10.78 -12.28
C VAL A 37 -14.73 11.60 -12.79
N PHE A 38 -15.13 12.64 -12.05
CA PHE A 38 -16.40 13.33 -12.32
C PHE A 38 -16.26 14.66 -13.07
N ASN A 39 -15.06 15.23 -13.16
CA ASN A 39 -14.85 16.58 -13.69
C ASN A 39 -13.77 16.67 -14.77
N THR A 40 -13.13 15.56 -15.14
CA THR A 40 -12.12 15.54 -16.21
C THR A 40 -12.56 14.64 -17.35
N ASP A 41 -12.04 14.88 -18.54
CA ASP A 41 -12.32 14.09 -19.74
C ASP A 41 -11.28 12.98 -19.97
N ILE A 42 -10.74 12.41 -18.88
CA ILE A 42 -9.64 11.42 -18.96
C ILE A 42 -10.03 10.16 -19.75
N GLY A 43 -11.32 9.85 -19.81
CA GLY A 43 -11.84 8.68 -20.50
C GLY A 43 -12.30 8.95 -21.94
N ASN A 44 -12.23 10.18 -22.44
CA ASN A 44 -12.69 10.59 -23.78
C ASN A 44 -14.15 10.11 -24.05
N GLU A 45 -14.31 9.04 -24.84
CA GLU A 45 -15.61 8.46 -25.18
C GLU A 45 -16.31 7.77 -23.99
N ILE A 46 -15.57 7.47 -22.92
CA ILE A 46 -16.07 6.83 -21.69
C ILE A 46 -16.05 7.86 -20.56
N ASN A 47 -17.17 8.03 -19.87
CA ASN A 47 -17.30 8.91 -18.72
C ASN A 47 -17.88 8.15 -17.50
N PHE A 48 -18.20 8.86 -16.43
CA PHE A 48 -18.73 8.25 -15.21
C PHE A 48 -20.13 7.62 -15.39
N GLU A 49 -20.89 8.02 -16.41
CA GLU A 49 -22.21 7.46 -16.75
C GLU A 49 -22.09 6.15 -17.55
N TYR A 50 -20.87 5.70 -17.86
CA TYR A 50 -20.65 4.49 -18.64
C TYR A 50 -21.27 3.28 -17.92
N PRO A 51 -22.13 2.49 -18.61
CA PRO A 51 -22.83 1.38 -18.00
C PRO A 51 -21.85 0.25 -17.68
N VAL A 52 -21.90 -0.24 -16.45
CA VAL A 52 -21.14 -1.39 -15.99
C VAL A 52 -22.09 -2.58 -15.85
N SER A 53 -21.85 -3.66 -16.58
CA SER A 53 -22.56 -4.93 -16.38
C SER A 53 -22.26 -5.45 -14.97
N GLY A 54 -23.24 -5.36 -14.07
CA GLY A 54 -23.02 -5.55 -12.63
C GLY A 54 -22.38 -6.87 -12.19
N LEU A 55 -22.38 -7.93 -13.02
CA LEU A 55 -21.79 -9.24 -12.70
C LEU A 55 -20.36 -9.45 -13.22
N ASP A 56 -19.93 -8.72 -14.25
CA ASP A 56 -18.51 -8.68 -14.68
C ASP A 56 -17.64 -7.93 -13.65
N PHE A 57 -18.27 -7.20 -12.72
CA PHE A 57 -17.66 -6.44 -11.63
C PHE A 57 -16.97 -7.30 -10.55
N PHE A 58 -17.37 -8.57 -10.38
CA PHE A 58 -16.83 -9.46 -9.33
C PHE A 58 -16.34 -10.84 -9.81
N LEU A 59 -16.87 -11.38 -10.92
CA LEU A 59 -16.53 -12.73 -11.42
C LEU A 59 -16.54 -12.69 -12.94
N THR A 60 -15.42 -12.99 -13.57
CA THR A 60 -15.20 -12.90 -15.02
C THR A 60 -16.01 -13.87 -15.90
N GLU A 61 -17.02 -14.59 -15.40
CA GLU A 61 -17.72 -15.64 -16.18
C GLU A 61 -19.20 -15.90 -15.80
N ALA A 62 -20.00 -14.88 -15.50
CA ALA A 62 -21.44 -15.09 -15.23
C ALA A 62 -22.34 -14.11 -15.99
N GLN A 63 -22.98 -14.60 -17.06
CA GLN A 63 -23.92 -13.89 -17.94
C GLN A 63 -25.29 -13.64 -17.29
N TYR A 64 -25.35 -13.00 -16.12
CA TYR A 64 -26.63 -12.55 -15.56
C TYR A 64 -26.70 -11.02 -15.60
N GLN A 65 -27.52 -10.49 -16.50
CA GLN A 65 -27.81 -9.05 -16.55
C GLN A 65 -28.78 -8.71 -15.42
N ILE A 66 -28.25 -8.13 -14.34
CA ILE A 66 -29.08 -7.55 -13.28
C ILE A 66 -29.76 -6.29 -13.86
N PRO A 67 -31.09 -6.12 -13.71
CA PRO A 67 -31.83 -4.99 -14.29
C PRO A 67 -31.69 -3.72 -13.44
N ILE A 68 -30.48 -3.43 -12.99
CA ILE A 68 -30.13 -2.18 -12.32
C ILE A 68 -29.19 -1.46 -13.27
N GLN A 69 -29.56 -0.25 -13.69
CA GLN A 69 -28.63 0.66 -14.36
C GLN A 69 -27.57 1.01 -13.32
N PHE A 70 -26.38 0.43 -13.49
CA PHE A 70 -25.25 0.61 -12.59
C PHE A 70 -24.14 1.23 -13.42
N GLU A 71 -23.74 2.43 -13.04
CA GLU A 71 -22.78 3.22 -13.79
C GLU A 71 -21.39 3.14 -13.16
N LEU A 72 -20.36 3.48 -13.93
CA LEU A 72 -18.98 3.49 -13.46
C LEU A 72 -18.80 4.44 -12.26
N GLY A 73 -19.50 5.58 -12.27
CA GLY A 73 -19.53 6.55 -11.17
C GLY A 73 -20.09 5.97 -9.88
N ASP A 74 -21.17 5.17 -9.96
CA ASP A 74 -21.74 4.49 -8.79
C ASP A 74 -20.75 3.49 -8.20
N ALA A 75 -20.14 2.68 -9.06
CA ALA A 75 -19.13 1.70 -8.68
C ALA A 75 -17.94 2.39 -8.01
N PHE A 76 -17.48 3.51 -8.59
CA PHE A 76 -16.43 4.34 -8.03
C PHE A 76 -16.78 4.84 -6.64
N VAL A 77 -17.95 5.45 -6.44
CA VAL A 77 -18.38 6.00 -5.15
C VAL A 77 -18.44 4.91 -4.07
N ILE A 78 -18.90 3.71 -4.40
CA ILE A 78 -18.94 2.58 -3.45
C ILE A 78 -17.52 2.21 -3.00
N ILE A 79 -16.61 1.97 -3.94
CA ILE A 79 -15.22 1.59 -3.62
C ILE A 79 -14.51 2.75 -2.89
N TRP A 80 -14.74 3.98 -3.33
CA TRP A 80 -14.19 5.19 -2.74
C TRP A 80 -14.61 5.31 -1.27
N SER A 81 -15.88 5.07 -0.99
CA SER A 81 -16.44 5.10 0.36
C SER A 81 -15.82 4.01 1.25
N ILE A 82 -15.58 2.81 0.71
CA ILE A 82 -14.89 1.74 1.44
C ILE A 82 -13.48 2.20 1.85
N PHE A 83 -12.71 2.78 0.91
CA PHE A 83 -11.38 3.29 1.24
C PHE A 83 -11.40 4.47 2.19
N ALA A 84 -12.38 5.38 2.08
CA ALA A 84 -12.54 6.50 3.00
C ALA A 84 -12.79 6.00 4.44
N VAL A 85 -13.64 4.98 4.60
CA VAL A 85 -13.88 4.32 5.89
C VAL A 85 -12.62 3.62 6.41
N LEU A 86 -11.93 2.85 5.58
CA LEU A 86 -10.69 2.17 5.97
C LEU A 86 -9.58 3.17 6.36
N PHE A 87 -9.47 4.27 5.63
CA PHE A 87 -8.53 5.35 5.93
C PHE A 87 -8.87 6.02 7.27
N ALA A 88 -10.14 6.34 7.51
CA ALA A 88 -10.59 6.86 8.82
C ALA A 88 -10.30 5.88 9.96
N VAL A 89 -10.58 4.58 9.78
CA VAL A 89 -10.23 3.53 10.76
C VAL A 89 -8.71 3.51 10.99
N SER A 90 -7.92 3.66 9.94
CA SER A 90 -6.45 3.66 10.04
C SER A 90 -5.91 4.86 10.84
N MET A 91 -6.59 6.01 10.76
CA MET A 91 -6.27 7.20 11.55
C MET A 91 -6.56 7.03 13.03
N VAL A 92 -7.61 6.29 13.39
CA VAL A 92 -8.07 6.14 14.78
C VAL A 92 -7.23 5.13 15.57
N GLY A 93 -6.86 4.00 14.97
CA GLY A 93 -6.39 2.82 15.72
C GLY A 93 -5.26 2.05 15.05
N PRO A 94 -4.78 0.94 15.65
CA PRO A 94 -5.50 0.08 16.60
C PRO A 94 -5.34 0.41 18.09
N LYS A 95 -4.28 1.11 18.50
CA LYS A 95 -4.02 1.41 19.92
C LYS A 95 -3.99 2.91 20.21
N LYS A 96 -3.43 3.69 19.28
CA LYS A 96 -3.33 5.14 19.35
C LYS A 96 -3.82 5.74 18.03
N ASN A 97 -4.37 6.94 18.10
CA ASN A 97 -4.70 7.69 16.90
C ASN A 97 -3.42 8.29 16.29
N PHE A 98 -3.51 8.68 15.02
CA PHE A 98 -2.40 9.20 14.23
C PHE A 98 -1.72 10.42 14.90
N ILE A 99 -2.50 11.42 15.30
CA ILE A 99 -2.00 12.67 15.91
C ILE A 99 -1.23 12.36 17.21
N SER A 100 -1.81 11.55 18.10
CA SER A 100 -1.16 11.15 19.36
C SER A 100 0.13 10.34 19.17
N THR A 101 0.31 9.72 18.00
CA THR A 101 1.50 8.95 17.65
C THR A 101 2.59 9.84 17.06
N ILE A 102 2.21 10.83 16.23
CA ILE A 102 3.15 11.69 15.49
C ILE A 102 3.57 12.93 16.28
N THR A 103 2.67 13.56 17.06
CA THR A 103 2.98 14.79 17.80
C THR A 103 4.19 14.65 18.74
N PRO A 104 4.33 13.58 19.56
CA PRO A 104 5.51 13.42 20.41
C PRO A 104 6.80 13.24 19.61
N ALA A 105 6.72 12.58 18.44
CA ALA A 105 7.86 12.32 17.57
C ALA A 105 8.32 13.59 16.85
N LEU A 106 7.39 14.44 16.41
CA LEU A 106 7.67 15.77 15.87
C LEU A 106 8.32 16.70 16.90
N LEU A 107 7.73 16.78 18.10
CA LEU A 107 8.14 17.79 19.10
C LEU A 107 9.40 17.43 19.88
N HIS A 108 9.62 16.14 20.14
CA HIS A 108 10.67 15.69 21.07
C HIS A 108 11.64 14.69 20.44
N GLY A 109 11.51 14.42 19.13
CA GLY A 109 12.23 13.34 18.45
C GLY A 109 12.00 11.98 19.12
N LYS A 110 10.86 11.81 19.83
CA LYS A 110 10.50 10.55 20.48
C LYS A 110 10.23 9.49 19.43
N GLU A 111 10.43 8.24 19.82
CA GLU A 111 10.18 7.11 18.96
C GLU A 111 8.74 7.11 18.44
N GLN A 112 8.59 7.06 17.11
CA GLN A 112 7.31 6.73 16.50
C GLN A 112 7.01 5.26 16.75
N SER A 113 6.01 5.00 17.57
CA SER A 113 5.52 3.65 17.74
C SER A 113 4.58 3.27 16.59
N GLU A 114 4.74 2.08 16.00
CA GLU A 114 3.84 1.51 14.98
C GLU A 114 2.52 0.99 15.59
N ASN A 115 2.00 1.71 16.58
CA ASN A 115 0.78 1.41 17.32
C ASN A 115 -0.49 1.98 16.65
N ASN A 116 -0.31 2.63 15.51
CA ASN A 116 -1.35 3.18 14.65
C ASN A 116 -1.21 2.57 13.24
N TYR A 117 -2.33 2.18 12.62
CA TYR A 117 -2.33 1.53 11.31
C TYR A 117 -1.77 2.44 10.22
N LEU A 118 -2.12 3.73 10.23
CA LEU A 118 -1.73 4.68 9.21
C LEU A 118 -0.24 5.04 9.31
N VAL A 119 0.30 5.23 10.51
CA VAL A 119 1.75 5.43 10.70
C VAL A 119 2.54 4.21 10.17
N ALA A 120 2.08 3.00 10.47
CA ALA A 120 2.69 1.79 9.94
C ALA A 120 2.55 1.71 8.41
N ALA A 121 1.39 2.06 7.86
CA ALA A 121 1.15 2.06 6.42
C ALA A 121 2.05 3.05 5.68
N ILE A 122 2.14 4.31 6.12
CA ILE A 122 3.02 5.32 5.50
C ILE A 122 4.48 4.90 5.57
N LYS A 123 4.91 4.32 6.71
CA LYS A 123 6.27 3.80 6.85
C LYS A 123 6.57 2.73 5.81
N TRP A 124 5.74 1.69 5.70
CA TRP A 124 6.00 0.58 4.80
C TRP A 124 5.75 0.94 3.34
N PHE A 125 4.82 1.85 3.05
CA PHE A 125 4.63 2.46 1.73
C PHE A 125 5.90 3.17 1.25
N THR A 126 6.51 4.02 2.06
CA THR A 126 7.74 4.74 1.66
C THR A 126 8.95 3.82 1.51
N VAL A 127 9.05 2.78 2.36
CA VAL A 127 10.05 1.70 2.19
C VAL A 127 9.83 0.92 0.89
N LEU A 128 8.57 0.64 0.53
CA LEU A 128 8.21 -0.01 -0.73
C LEU A 128 8.63 0.83 -1.93
N ILE A 129 8.31 2.13 -1.95
CA ILE A 129 8.73 3.03 -3.04
C ILE A 129 10.25 3.08 -3.16
N LEU A 130 10.99 3.19 -2.05
CA LEU A 130 12.45 3.16 -2.05
C LEU A 130 13.00 1.88 -2.69
N ILE A 131 12.48 0.71 -2.28
CA ILE A 131 12.94 -0.58 -2.80
C ILE A 131 12.57 -0.72 -4.28
N SER A 132 11.36 -0.29 -4.67
CA SER A 132 10.92 -0.32 -6.06
C SER A 132 11.83 0.53 -6.95
N ALA A 133 12.16 1.75 -6.52
CA ALA A 133 13.10 2.63 -7.24
C ALA A 133 14.49 2.00 -7.37
N GLY A 134 15.00 1.39 -6.29
CA GLY A 134 16.28 0.66 -6.33
C GLY A 134 16.26 -0.53 -7.29
N ILE A 135 15.16 -1.29 -7.33
CA ILE A 135 14.97 -2.39 -8.28
C ILE A 135 14.97 -1.87 -9.71
N THR A 136 14.21 -0.79 -10.01
CA THR A 136 14.18 -0.17 -11.34
C THR A 136 15.58 0.21 -11.82
N ILE A 137 16.34 0.94 -10.99
CA ILE A 137 17.69 1.39 -11.32
C ILE A 137 18.60 0.20 -11.68
N VAL A 138 18.51 -0.89 -10.91
CA VAL A 138 19.31 -2.08 -11.17
C VAL A 138 18.84 -2.78 -12.44
N GLN A 139 17.53 -2.99 -12.62
CA GLN A 139 16.97 -3.70 -13.78
C GLN A 139 17.26 -2.99 -15.10
N GLU A 140 17.15 -1.67 -15.13
CA GLU A 140 17.41 -0.87 -16.34
C GLU A 140 18.89 -0.96 -16.79
N GLN A 141 19.84 -1.14 -15.86
CA GLN A 141 21.25 -1.40 -16.22
C GLN A 141 21.44 -2.72 -16.98
N PHE A 142 20.51 -3.67 -16.83
CA PHE A 142 20.50 -4.93 -17.56
C PHE A 142 19.51 -4.93 -18.74
N GLY A 143 18.94 -3.78 -19.11
CA GLY A 143 17.96 -3.65 -20.19
C GLY A 143 16.60 -4.27 -19.88
N ILE A 144 16.29 -4.50 -18.60
CA ILE A 144 15.00 -5.02 -18.14
C ILE A 144 14.11 -3.83 -17.77
N PHE A 145 13.16 -3.49 -18.63
CA PHE A 145 12.25 -2.37 -18.40
C PHE A 145 10.91 -2.84 -17.80
N THR A 146 10.39 -2.07 -16.84
CA THR A 146 9.04 -2.29 -16.29
C THR A 146 8.05 -1.43 -17.06
N THR A 147 7.25 -2.05 -17.92
CA THR A 147 6.23 -1.35 -18.73
C THR A 147 4.83 -1.78 -18.28
N PRO A 148 3.91 -0.82 -18.01
CA PRO A 148 2.53 -1.14 -17.71
C PRO A 148 1.82 -1.77 -18.91
N PRO A 149 0.73 -2.53 -18.68
CA PRO A 149 -0.18 -2.91 -19.76
C PRO A 149 -0.76 -1.65 -20.41
N VAL A 150 -1.03 -1.72 -21.72
CA VAL A 150 -1.66 -0.62 -22.46
C VAL A 150 -3.14 -0.58 -22.07
N PRO A 151 -3.61 0.48 -21.38
CA PRO A 151 -5.01 0.55 -21.00
C PRO A 151 -5.88 0.75 -22.23
N GLN A 152 -7.04 0.09 -22.26
CA GLN A 152 -8.07 0.36 -23.26
C GLN A 152 -8.64 1.78 -23.10
N ASN A 153 -8.77 2.22 -21.84
CA ASN A 153 -9.30 3.53 -21.47
C ASN A 153 -8.70 3.99 -20.14
N ASN A 154 -8.32 5.27 -20.02
CA ASN A 154 -7.67 5.76 -18.79
C ASN A 154 -8.63 5.84 -17.60
N LEU A 155 -9.91 6.15 -17.81
CA LEU A 155 -10.90 6.17 -16.73
C LEU A 155 -11.15 4.76 -16.19
N ILE A 156 -11.26 3.76 -17.08
CA ILE A 156 -11.34 2.35 -16.69
C ILE A 156 -10.07 1.92 -15.95
N GLN A 157 -8.88 2.26 -16.47
CA GLN A 157 -7.62 1.95 -15.80
C GLN A 157 -7.57 2.55 -14.38
N PHE A 158 -7.92 3.82 -14.23
CA PHE A 158 -7.94 4.50 -12.93
C PHE A 158 -8.88 3.79 -11.94
N PHE A 159 -10.05 3.36 -12.41
CA PHE A 159 -10.99 2.60 -11.62
C PHE A 159 -10.47 1.19 -11.25
N ASP A 160 -9.84 0.48 -12.17
CA ASP A 160 -9.31 -0.86 -11.92
C ASP A 160 -8.15 -0.85 -10.94
N VAL A 161 -7.22 0.10 -11.06
CA VAL A 161 -6.13 0.23 -10.08
C VAL A 161 -6.65 0.62 -8.70
N MET A 162 -7.74 1.39 -8.62
CA MET A 162 -8.40 1.72 -7.36
C MET A 162 -9.04 0.49 -6.71
N LYS A 163 -9.71 -0.36 -7.49
CA LYS A 163 -10.39 -1.58 -7.02
C LYS A 163 -9.40 -2.67 -6.59
N ALA A 164 -8.29 -2.82 -7.31
CA ALA A 164 -7.31 -3.90 -7.15
C ALA A 164 -6.88 -4.18 -5.69
N PRO A 165 -6.55 -3.18 -4.84
CA PRO A 165 -6.18 -3.43 -3.45
C PRO A 165 -7.22 -4.19 -2.62
N LEU A 166 -8.52 -4.03 -2.86
CA LEU A 166 -9.51 -4.81 -2.09
C LEU A 166 -9.48 -6.29 -2.46
N ILE A 167 -9.42 -6.58 -3.77
CA ILE A 167 -9.46 -7.94 -4.31
C ILE A 167 -8.15 -8.66 -4.00
N GLU A 168 -7.02 -8.02 -4.31
CA GLU A 168 -5.70 -8.63 -4.19
C GLU A 168 -5.29 -8.81 -2.72
N GLU A 169 -5.63 -7.87 -1.83
CA GLU A 169 -5.32 -8.05 -0.41
C GLU A 169 -6.21 -9.13 0.20
N PHE A 170 -7.47 -9.26 -0.22
CA PHE A 170 -8.31 -10.37 0.19
C PHE A 170 -7.72 -11.72 -0.28
N GLY A 171 -7.39 -11.85 -1.56
CA GLY A 171 -6.82 -13.08 -2.12
C GLY A 171 -5.48 -13.44 -1.49
N PHE A 172 -4.50 -12.56 -1.56
CA PHE A 172 -3.13 -12.89 -1.14
C PHE A 172 -2.91 -12.80 0.37
N ARG A 173 -3.57 -11.87 1.08
CA ARG A 173 -3.29 -11.66 2.51
C ARG A 173 -4.30 -12.42 3.35
N VAL A 174 -5.59 -12.33 3.06
CA VAL A 174 -6.59 -13.06 3.86
C VAL A 174 -6.56 -14.56 3.53
N LEU A 175 -6.71 -14.93 2.26
CA LEU A 175 -6.82 -16.35 1.88
C LEU A 175 -5.46 -17.06 1.88
N LEU A 176 -4.43 -16.52 1.24
CA LEU A 176 -3.14 -17.22 1.09
C LEU A 176 -2.16 -17.06 2.26
N ILE A 177 -2.33 -16.05 3.12
CA ILE A 177 -1.49 -15.89 4.32
C ILE A 177 -2.31 -16.09 5.61
N GLY A 178 -3.41 -15.37 5.78
CA GLY A 178 -4.21 -15.34 7.00
C GLY A 178 -4.80 -16.70 7.37
N VAL A 179 -5.43 -17.38 6.42
CA VAL A 179 -6.03 -18.72 6.65
C VAL A 179 -4.94 -19.76 6.98
N PRO A 180 -3.84 -19.89 6.22
CA PRO A 180 -2.75 -20.79 6.60
C PRO A 180 -2.12 -20.45 7.96
N LEU A 181 -1.89 -19.17 8.27
CA LEU A 181 -1.40 -18.78 9.59
C LEU A 181 -2.37 -19.18 10.71
N PHE A 182 -3.67 -19.00 10.50
CA PHE A 182 -4.66 -19.47 11.46
C PHE A 182 -4.60 -21.00 11.63
N ALA A 183 -4.54 -21.76 10.54
CA ALA A 183 -4.46 -23.22 10.61
C ALA A 183 -3.18 -23.71 11.31
N MET A 184 -2.06 -23.01 11.13
CA MET A 184 -0.76 -23.38 11.71
C MET A 184 -0.61 -23.00 13.19
N TYR A 185 -1.18 -21.85 13.60
CA TYR A 185 -0.90 -21.23 14.91
C TYR A 185 -2.12 -21.08 15.81
N SER A 186 -3.33 -21.35 15.31
CA SER A 186 -4.50 -21.28 16.17
C SER A 186 -4.66 -22.56 16.98
N HIS A 187 -4.69 -22.41 18.30
CA HIS A 187 -5.07 -23.48 19.24
C HIS A 187 -6.56 -23.45 19.58
N ARG A 188 -7.38 -22.64 18.88
CA ARG A 188 -8.80 -22.41 19.18
C ARG A 188 -9.64 -22.39 17.90
N THR A 189 -10.70 -23.18 17.85
CA THR A 189 -11.57 -23.34 16.67
C THR A 189 -12.75 -22.35 16.60
N SER A 190 -12.74 -21.26 17.38
CA SER A 190 -13.85 -20.29 17.41
C SER A 190 -13.91 -19.44 16.13
N VAL A 191 -15.10 -19.34 15.52
CA VAL A 191 -15.36 -18.48 14.36
C VAL A 191 -15.00 -17.02 14.63
N ARG A 192 -15.32 -16.51 15.83
CA ARG A 192 -14.94 -15.14 16.22
C ARG A 192 -13.42 -14.98 16.27
N HIS A 193 -12.71 -16.00 16.76
CA HIS A 193 -11.26 -15.98 16.82
C HIS A 193 -10.64 -16.06 15.41
N PHE A 194 -11.23 -16.86 14.52
CA PHE A 194 -10.84 -16.93 13.11
C PHE A 194 -10.84 -15.54 12.45
N PHE A 195 -11.98 -14.84 12.45
CA PHE A 195 -12.05 -13.52 11.81
C PHE A 195 -11.14 -12.47 12.50
N LYS A 196 -10.99 -12.53 13.83
CA LYS A 196 -10.04 -11.65 14.52
C LYS A 196 -8.59 -11.91 14.12
N SER A 197 -8.22 -13.17 13.95
CA SER A 197 -6.88 -13.58 13.48
C SER A 197 -6.63 -13.17 12.04
N LEU A 198 -7.64 -13.27 11.16
CA LEU A 198 -7.55 -12.75 9.80
C LEU A 198 -7.43 -11.22 9.76
N TRP A 199 -8.11 -10.51 10.67
CA TRP A 199 -8.04 -9.05 10.76
C TRP A 199 -6.68 -8.55 11.27
N ASN A 200 -6.13 -9.20 12.29
CA ASN A 200 -4.82 -8.87 12.84
C ASN A 200 -4.11 -10.12 13.38
N PRO A 201 -3.24 -10.77 12.57
CA PRO A 201 -2.54 -11.99 12.96
C PRO A 201 -1.69 -11.81 14.21
N ASN A 202 -0.83 -10.79 14.29
CA ASN A 202 0.09 -10.59 15.42
C ASN A 202 -0.60 -10.36 16.77
N SER A 203 -1.82 -9.82 16.79
CA SER A 203 -2.56 -9.59 18.05
C SER A 203 -3.36 -10.80 18.52
N ASN A 204 -3.62 -11.78 17.66
CA ASN A 204 -4.52 -12.90 17.95
C ASN A 204 -3.86 -14.27 17.81
N LEU A 205 -2.77 -14.40 17.06
CA LEU A 205 -2.02 -15.65 16.89
C LEU A 205 -0.68 -15.55 17.62
N ASN A 206 -0.30 -16.63 18.30
CA ASN A 206 1.02 -16.75 18.90
C ASN A 206 2.01 -17.27 17.85
N LEU A 207 2.67 -16.35 17.14
CA LEU A 207 3.67 -16.67 16.12
C LEU A 207 5.01 -17.10 16.75
N SER A 208 4.99 -18.21 17.50
CA SER A 208 6.16 -18.78 18.21
C SER A 208 7.32 -19.06 17.26
N GLU A 209 7.03 -19.64 16.09
CA GLU A 209 7.99 -19.91 15.03
C GLU A 209 7.94 -18.87 13.91
N LYS A 210 8.47 -17.68 14.14
CA LYS A 210 8.45 -16.56 13.16
C LYS A 210 9.02 -16.93 11.77
N LYS A 211 9.95 -17.90 11.70
CA LYS A 211 10.55 -18.36 10.44
C LYS A 211 9.53 -18.95 9.47
N LYS A 212 8.60 -19.79 9.96
CA LYS A 212 7.56 -20.40 9.12
C LYS A 212 6.60 -19.35 8.56
N ALA A 213 6.19 -18.37 9.39
CA ALA A 213 5.36 -17.26 8.95
C ALA A 213 6.06 -16.39 7.88
N ILE A 214 7.35 -16.09 8.06
CA ILE A 214 8.14 -15.35 7.06
C ILE A 214 8.30 -16.15 5.77
N ALA A 215 8.58 -17.46 5.86
CA ALA A 215 8.69 -18.32 4.68
C ALA A 215 7.38 -18.35 3.88
N LEU A 216 6.24 -18.44 4.56
CA LEU A 216 4.92 -18.35 3.92
C LEU A 216 4.74 -17.01 3.19
N VAL A 217 5.06 -15.89 3.83
CA VAL A 217 5.00 -14.56 3.20
C VAL A 217 5.85 -14.50 1.93
N VAL A 218 7.08 -15.01 1.98
CA VAL A 218 7.99 -15.02 0.81
C VAL A 218 7.42 -15.87 -0.32
N ILE A 219 6.93 -17.07 -0.02
CA ILE A 219 6.33 -17.96 -1.04
C ILE A 219 5.12 -17.29 -1.71
N VAL A 220 4.20 -16.75 -0.91
CA VAL A 220 3.01 -16.05 -1.44
C VAL A 220 3.39 -14.80 -2.22
N ALA A 221 4.41 -14.07 -1.79
CA ALA A 221 4.90 -12.89 -2.51
C ALA A 221 5.51 -13.23 -3.88
N VAL A 222 6.16 -14.38 -4.03
CA VAL A 222 6.62 -14.86 -5.35
C VAL A 222 5.42 -15.15 -6.25
N PHE A 223 4.37 -15.81 -5.73
CA PHE A 223 3.13 -16.00 -6.50
C PHE A 223 2.46 -14.68 -6.86
N PHE A 224 2.50 -13.68 -5.97
CA PHE A 224 2.03 -12.33 -6.25
C PHE A 224 2.80 -11.68 -7.41
N GLY A 225 4.13 -11.79 -7.41
CA GLY A 225 4.97 -11.32 -8.51
C GLY A 225 4.73 -12.05 -9.83
N ILE A 226 4.57 -13.38 -9.79
CA ILE A 226 4.22 -14.18 -10.98
C ILE A 226 2.87 -13.73 -11.55
N ALA A 227 1.86 -13.54 -10.70
CA ALA A 227 0.53 -13.14 -11.14
C ALA A 227 0.57 -11.87 -11.99
N HIS A 228 1.40 -10.88 -11.61
CA HIS A 228 1.53 -9.61 -12.32
C HIS A 228 2.10 -9.71 -13.74
N ILE A 229 2.78 -10.81 -14.09
CA ILE A 229 3.38 -11.03 -15.40
C ILE A 229 2.65 -12.08 -16.25
N ILE A 230 1.73 -12.86 -15.66
CA ILE A 230 0.98 -13.91 -16.40
C ILE A 230 -0.53 -13.69 -16.46
N SER A 231 -1.10 -12.77 -15.68
CA SER A 231 -2.54 -12.53 -15.66
C SER A 231 -2.97 -11.60 -16.79
N GLY A 232 -4.01 -11.98 -17.56
CA GLY A 232 -4.79 -11.12 -18.46
C GLY A 232 -4.04 -9.94 -19.09
N GLU A 233 -4.17 -8.76 -18.49
CA GLU A 233 -3.42 -7.54 -18.83
C GLU A 233 -2.06 -7.51 -18.10
N SER A 234 -1.15 -8.38 -18.51
CA SER A 234 0.13 -8.58 -17.84
C SER A 234 1.07 -7.39 -18.02
N TRP A 235 1.78 -7.04 -16.95
CA TRP A 235 2.95 -6.17 -17.05
C TRP A 235 4.11 -6.89 -17.76
N SER A 236 5.13 -6.14 -18.19
CA SER A 236 6.38 -6.77 -18.65
C SER A 236 7.07 -7.56 -17.53
N ASP A 237 7.97 -8.46 -17.93
CA ASP A 237 8.81 -9.28 -17.03
C ASP A 237 9.55 -8.44 -15.97
N GLY A 238 9.88 -7.18 -16.27
CA GLY A 238 10.50 -6.25 -15.33
C GLY A 238 9.69 -6.07 -14.04
N LYS A 239 8.35 -6.18 -14.11
CA LYS A 239 7.46 -6.01 -12.95
C LYS A 239 7.62 -7.11 -11.91
N PHE A 240 8.07 -8.30 -12.28
CA PHE A 240 8.17 -9.46 -11.39
C PHE A 240 8.92 -9.13 -10.08
N ALA A 241 10.09 -8.49 -10.19
CA ALA A 241 10.92 -8.17 -9.03
C ALA A 241 10.25 -7.14 -8.11
N GLN A 242 9.70 -6.06 -8.68
CA GLN A 242 8.99 -5.03 -7.93
C GLN A 242 7.73 -5.56 -7.26
N ALA A 243 6.93 -6.35 -7.97
CA ALA A 243 5.70 -6.95 -7.44
C ALA A 243 6.03 -7.96 -6.33
N THR A 244 7.04 -8.81 -6.52
CA THR A 244 7.50 -9.74 -5.48
C THR A 244 7.97 -8.98 -4.23
N ALA A 245 8.80 -7.95 -4.38
CA ALA A 245 9.26 -7.13 -3.25
C ALA A 245 8.09 -6.45 -2.52
N SER A 246 7.12 -5.92 -3.28
CA SER A 246 5.90 -5.31 -2.74
C SER A 246 5.06 -6.34 -1.97
N GLY A 247 4.91 -7.56 -2.51
CA GLY A 247 4.22 -8.67 -1.84
C GLY A 247 4.87 -9.06 -0.51
N ILE A 248 6.21 -9.06 -0.44
CA ILE A 248 6.95 -9.31 0.81
C ILE A 248 6.65 -8.20 1.83
N ILE A 249 6.75 -6.94 1.42
CA ILE A 249 6.56 -5.78 2.30
C ILE A 249 5.13 -5.72 2.83
N ILE A 250 4.14 -5.85 1.96
CA ILE A 250 2.73 -5.79 2.33
C ILE A 250 2.34 -7.03 3.13
N GLY A 251 2.85 -8.23 2.78
CA GLY A 251 2.65 -9.44 3.57
C GLY A 251 3.26 -9.33 4.98
N TRP A 252 4.44 -8.73 5.10
CA TRP A 252 5.04 -8.40 6.39
C TRP A 252 4.18 -7.39 7.17
N ALA A 253 3.69 -6.34 6.51
CA ALA A 253 2.81 -5.36 7.12
C ALA A 253 1.49 -5.99 7.60
N TYR A 254 0.92 -6.92 6.83
CA TYR A 254 -0.26 -7.68 7.20
C TYR A 254 -0.04 -8.47 8.48
N ILE A 255 1.03 -9.28 8.56
CA ILE A 255 1.25 -10.11 9.75
C ILE A 255 1.53 -9.25 10.99
N ARG A 256 2.24 -8.12 10.86
CA ARG A 256 2.66 -7.28 12.01
C ARG A 256 1.61 -6.26 12.44
N HIS A 257 0.97 -5.61 11.47
CA HIS A 257 0.11 -4.46 11.69
C HIS A 257 -1.36 -4.77 11.39
N GLY A 258 -1.68 -5.81 10.64
CA GLY A 258 -3.04 -6.24 10.33
C GLY A 258 -3.53 -5.82 8.94
N LEU A 259 -4.74 -6.27 8.61
CA LEU A 259 -5.32 -6.13 7.26
C LEU A 259 -5.49 -4.67 6.82
N VAL A 260 -5.91 -3.79 7.73
CA VAL A 260 -6.10 -2.36 7.41
C VAL A 260 -4.80 -1.74 6.91
N SER A 261 -3.67 -1.97 7.59
CA SER A 261 -2.38 -1.42 7.13
C SER A 261 -1.97 -1.98 5.77
N ALA A 262 -2.19 -3.28 5.52
CA ALA A 262 -1.87 -3.90 4.24
C ALA A 262 -2.68 -3.27 3.09
N ILE A 263 -3.99 -3.12 3.28
CA ILE A 263 -4.88 -2.46 2.30
C ILE A 263 -4.49 -1.02 2.05
N ILE A 264 -4.19 -0.23 3.11
CA ILE A 264 -3.81 1.17 2.94
C ILE A 264 -2.46 1.32 2.23
N ILE A 265 -1.49 0.41 2.43
CA ILE A 265 -0.22 0.44 1.69
C ILE A 265 -0.47 0.23 0.19
N HIS A 266 -1.29 -0.76 -0.18
CA HIS A 266 -1.55 -1.07 -1.58
C HIS A 266 -2.47 -0.02 -2.23
N TRP A 267 -3.48 0.47 -1.52
CA TRP A 267 -4.24 1.65 -1.95
C TRP A 267 -3.33 2.86 -2.18
N ALA A 268 -2.30 3.03 -1.36
CA ALA A 268 -1.33 4.11 -1.52
C ALA A 268 -0.47 3.98 -2.79
N THR A 269 -0.05 2.76 -3.17
CA THR A 269 0.70 2.54 -4.42
C THR A 269 -0.16 2.71 -5.66
N ASN A 270 -1.48 2.60 -5.52
CA ASN A 270 -2.44 2.69 -6.60
C ASN A 270 -3.17 4.04 -6.55
N TYR A 271 -4.40 4.06 -6.03
CA TYR A 271 -5.28 5.22 -6.06
C TYR A 271 -4.62 6.52 -5.60
N PHE A 272 -3.85 6.51 -4.50
CA PHE A 272 -3.18 7.73 -4.02
C PHE A 272 -2.21 8.30 -5.06
N VAL A 273 -1.23 7.51 -5.51
CA VAL A 273 -0.25 7.96 -6.51
C VAL A 273 -0.94 8.33 -7.82
N PHE A 274 -1.84 7.46 -8.30
CA PHE A 274 -2.54 7.66 -9.57
C PHE A 274 -3.44 8.89 -9.56
N SER A 275 -4.06 9.24 -8.42
CA SER A 275 -4.88 10.46 -8.31
C SER A 275 -4.08 11.72 -8.66
N TYR A 276 -2.83 11.80 -8.18
CA TYR A 276 -1.95 12.93 -8.48
C TYR A 276 -1.43 12.88 -9.93
N VAL A 277 -1.07 11.71 -10.43
CA VAL A 277 -0.58 11.55 -11.82
C VAL A 277 -1.66 11.97 -12.82
N TYR A 278 -2.89 11.49 -12.62
CA TYR A 278 -4.01 11.82 -13.51
C TYR A 278 -4.39 13.30 -13.42
N LEU A 279 -4.40 13.89 -12.23
CA LEU A 279 -4.60 15.33 -12.07
C LEU A 279 -3.52 16.14 -12.82
N VAL A 280 -2.25 15.75 -12.70
CA VAL A 280 -1.16 16.43 -13.41
C VAL A 280 -1.30 16.27 -14.92
N ALA A 281 -1.69 15.09 -15.40
CA ALA A 281 -1.92 14.85 -16.82
C ALA A 281 -3.01 15.77 -17.38
N ASP A 282 -4.15 15.85 -16.69
CA ASP A 282 -5.27 16.71 -17.06
C ASP A 282 -4.89 18.20 -17.06
N LEU A 283 -4.35 18.71 -15.94
CA LEU A 283 -3.98 20.12 -15.79
C LEU A 283 -2.94 20.61 -16.80
N ASN A 284 -2.09 19.71 -17.31
CA ASN A 284 -1.03 20.05 -18.27
C ASN A 284 -1.32 19.57 -19.68
N SER A 285 -2.48 18.93 -19.92
CA SER A 285 -2.86 18.34 -21.21
C SER A 285 -1.78 17.42 -21.80
N VAL A 286 -1.15 16.61 -20.95
CA VAL A 286 -0.15 15.61 -21.33
C VAL A 286 -0.70 14.21 -21.16
N SER A 287 -0.10 13.23 -21.84
CA SER A 287 -0.47 11.82 -21.62
C SER A 287 -0.16 11.38 -20.19
N ILE A 288 -0.89 10.38 -19.67
CA ILE A 288 -0.63 9.77 -18.35
C ILE A 288 0.83 9.31 -18.24
N SER A 289 1.37 8.70 -19.30
CA SER A 289 2.78 8.28 -19.36
C SER A 289 3.75 9.45 -19.17
N ASN A 290 3.51 10.58 -19.85
CA ASN A 290 4.34 11.77 -19.72
C ASN A 290 4.18 12.45 -18.34
N ALA A 291 3.01 12.35 -17.71
CA ALA A 291 2.76 12.88 -16.38
C ALA A 291 3.63 12.20 -15.30
N PHE A 292 3.96 10.91 -15.46
CA PHE A 292 4.91 10.24 -14.56
C PHE A 292 6.29 10.86 -14.56
N SER A 293 6.71 11.50 -15.66
CA SER A 293 7.99 12.21 -15.77
C SER A 293 7.88 13.70 -15.42
N HIS A 294 6.69 14.20 -15.06
CA HIS A 294 6.48 15.60 -14.73
C HIS A 294 7.18 15.98 -13.42
N SER A 295 7.72 17.22 -13.36
CA SER A 295 8.52 17.70 -12.23
C SER A 295 7.80 17.59 -10.87
N MET A 296 6.48 17.81 -10.85
CA MET A 296 5.66 17.65 -9.64
C MET A 296 5.63 16.20 -9.16
N ILE A 297 5.38 15.24 -10.05
CA ILE A 297 5.33 13.81 -9.70
C ILE A 297 6.71 13.33 -9.26
N ASN A 298 7.77 13.72 -9.98
CA ASN A 298 9.15 13.43 -9.59
C ASN A 298 9.48 13.98 -8.19
N THR A 299 9.03 15.19 -7.85
CA THR A 299 9.25 15.78 -6.52
C THR A 299 8.55 14.97 -5.42
N ILE A 300 7.31 14.53 -5.69
CA ILE A 300 6.54 13.66 -4.79
C ILE A 300 7.25 12.32 -4.60
N GLU A 301 7.72 11.70 -5.68
CA GLU A 301 8.46 10.44 -5.62
C GLU A 301 9.77 10.57 -4.83
N ILE A 302 10.57 11.62 -5.10
CA ILE A 302 11.80 11.91 -4.35
C ILE A 302 11.50 12.07 -2.86
N MET A 303 10.40 12.75 -2.50
CA MET A 303 9.97 12.88 -1.11
C MET A 303 9.67 11.51 -0.49
N PHE A 304 8.99 10.61 -1.20
CA PHE A 304 8.74 9.25 -0.73
C PHE A 304 10.03 8.44 -0.57
N ILE A 305 10.98 8.56 -1.51
CA ILE A 305 12.29 7.90 -1.45
C ILE A 305 13.08 8.40 -0.23
N ILE A 306 13.11 9.71 0.02
CA ILE A 306 13.76 10.30 1.20
C ILE A 306 13.11 9.77 2.49
N ALA A 307 11.78 9.75 2.55
CA ALA A 307 11.06 9.21 3.72
C ALA A 307 11.37 7.71 3.95
N GLY A 308 11.43 6.91 2.88
CA GLY A 308 11.80 5.50 2.92
C GLY A 308 13.23 5.28 3.37
N ALA A 309 14.17 6.14 2.93
CA ALA A 309 15.58 6.08 3.32
C ALA A 309 15.75 6.42 4.81
N LEU A 310 15.08 7.48 5.30
CA LEU A 310 15.07 7.85 6.71
C LEU A 310 14.47 6.74 7.59
N SER A 311 13.32 6.18 7.18
CA SER A 311 12.70 5.02 7.85
C SER A 311 13.67 3.84 7.96
N SER A 312 14.32 3.48 6.85
CA SER A 312 15.26 2.36 6.79
C SER A 312 16.49 2.61 7.66
N ALA A 313 17.04 3.82 7.65
CA ALA A 313 18.15 4.22 8.51
C ALA A 313 17.79 4.10 10.00
N ILE A 314 16.62 4.61 10.40
CA ILE A 314 16.10 4.50 11.78
C ILE A 314 15.97 3.02 12.17
N MET A 315 15.44 2.16 11.29
CA MET A 315 15.33 0.72 11.54
C MET A 315 16.68 0.04 11.75
N ILE A 316 17.67 0.35 10.91
CA ILE A 316 19.03 -0.22 10.99
C ILE A 316 19.71 0.21 12.30
N ILE A 317 19.65 1.49 12.65
CA ILE A 317 20.22 2.04 13.88
C ILE A 317 19.64 1.33 15.11
N LYS A 318 18.31 1.14 15.14
CA LYS A 318 17.63 0.43 16.24
C LYS A 318 18.04 -1.03 16.33
N TYR A 319 18.13 -1.71 15.18
CA TYR A 319 18.56 -3.10 15.16
C TYR A 319 19.97 -3.24 15.75
N GLN A 320 20.92 -2.39 15.34
CA GLN A 320 22.27 -2.37 15.88
C GLN A 320 22.29 -2.11 17.40
N GLN A 321 21.51 -1.15 17.90
CA GLN A 321 21.41 -0.86 19.33
C GLN A 321 20.87 -2.05 20.14
N SER A 322 19.85 -2.73 19.62
CA SER A 322 19.28 -3.92 20.30
C SER A 322 20.29 -5.05 20.42
N LYS A 323 21.11 -5.26 19.39
CA LYS A 323 22.18 -6.27 19.39
C LYS A 323 23.25 -5.94 20.42
N THR A 324 23.72 -4.68 20.47
CA THR A 324 24.72 -4.23 21.45
C THR A 324 24.22 -4.36 22.89
N LYS A 325 22.95 -4.08 23.15
CA LYS A 325 22.37 -4.23 24.49
C LYS A 325 22.31 -5.71 24.92
N SER A 326 21.95 -6.61 24.00
CA SER A 326 21.93 -8.06 24.26
C SER A 326 23.32 -8.65 24.54
N THR A 327 24.41 -8.06 24.02
CA THR A 327 25.79 -8.51 24.32
C THR A 327 26.34 -7.96 25.63
N LEU A 328 25.75 -6.90 26.18
CA LEU A 328 26.15 -6.29 27.46
C LEU A 328 25.39 -6.87 28.66
N GLU A 329 24.31 -7.62 28.42
CA GLU A 329 23.51 -8.31 29.44
C GLU A 329 23.93 -9.79 29.62
N ILE A 330 25.13 -10.16 29.13
CA ILE A 330 25.82 -11.45 29.37
C ILE A 330 27.01 -11.18 30.27
#